data_AF-A0A421BY80-F1
#
_entry.id   AF-A0A421BY80-F1
#
_cell.length_a   1.000
_cell.length_b   1.000
_cell.length_c   1.000
_cell.angle_alpha   90.00
_cell.angle_beta   90.00
_cell.angle_gamma   90.00
#
_symmetry.space_group_name_H-M   'P 1'
#
loop_
_entity.id
_entity.type
_entity.pdbx_description
1 polymer ?
#
loop_
_entity_poly.entity_id
_entity_poly.type
_entity_poly.pdbx_seq_one_letter_code
_entity_poly.pdbx_strand_id
1 'polypeptide(L)'
;MPALILGAGIFLAPAASAEAITLALPIDCTLGKDCYIQQYVDRDPGPGIRDYGCGTVTYQGHDGTDFALPTRAAMEAGVAVLAAAPGRVRAVRDGEADGAFLAGESVAGKECGNGVVIEHGAGWQTQYCHLKRGSIRVKPGETVATGTPLGLVGLSGLAEFPHLHLTLRENGAPVDPFLPAAAQSCTTAAQAGLWQSPLPYTPGGLLEAGFSAAPPEYAAIRNGAPAETHLPADAGALILWAYGWDSVTGDVLRVVIEGPAGFRFAQEMPVAKGQALFFRYAGKKAPPGGFARGPYRATAELVRAGKVIGTRHATVELGG
;
A
#
# COMPACT_ATOMS: atom_id res chain seq x y z
N MET A 1 -52.57 -61.23 1.36
CA MET A 1 -52.54 -59.77 1.51
C MET A 1 -51.16 -59.39 2.05
N PRO A 2 -50.20 -58.95 1.22
CA PRO A 2 -48.92 -58.45 1.73
C PRO A 2 -49.06 -56.96 2.04
N ALA A 3 -48.64 -56.56 3.25
CA ALA A 3 -48.63 -55.17 3.70
C ALA A 3 -47.43 -54.43 3.07
N LEU A 4 -47.73 -53.33 2.38
CA LEU A 4 -46.74 -52.43 1.79
C LEU A 4 -46.33 -51.40 2.84
N ILE A 5 -45.10 -51.46 3.34
CA ILE A 5 -44.53 -50.46 4.24
C ILE A 5 -43.95 -49.33 3.37
N LEU A 6 -44.62 -48.16 3.35
CA LEU A 6 -44.06 -46.93 2.77
C LEU A 6 -43.04 -46.34 3.76
N GLY A 7 -41.75 -46.44 3.43
CA GLY A 7 -40.70 -45.69 4.10
C GLY A 7 -40.68 -44.24 3.61
N ALA A 8 -41.04 -43.29 4.47
CA ALA A 8 -40.86 -41.87 4.21
C ALA A 8 -39.37 -41.52 4.34
N GLY A 9 -38.69 -41.38 3.20
CA GLY A 9 -37.32 -40.87 3.14
C GLY A 9 -37.31 -39.37 3.45
N ILE A 10 -36.77 -39.01 4.61
CA ILE A 10 -36.42 -37.61 4.93
C ILE A 10 -35.21 -37.26 4.07
N PHE A 11 -35.43 -36.51 2.99
CA PHE A 11 -34.36 -35.87 2.24
C PHE A 11 -33.85 -34.69 3.06
N LEU A 12 -32.77 -34.90 3.81
CA LEU A 12 -31.94 -33.81 4.33
C LEU A 12 -31.32 -33.10 3.12
N ALA A 13 -31.85 -31.93 2.78
CA ALA A 13 -31.19 -31.04 1.83
C ALA A 13 -29.81 -30.67 2.41
N PRO A 14 -28.72 -30.74 1.62
CA PRO A 14 -27.43 -30.27 2.07
C PRO A 14 -27.58 -28.77 2.38
N ALA A 15 -27.10 -28.36 3.56
CA ALA A 15 -26.95 -26.94 3.86
C ALA A 15 -26.09 -26.32 2.75
N ALA A 16 -26.66 -25.36 2.01
CA ALA A 16 -25.89 -24.59 1.05
C ALA A 16 -24.71 -23.98 1.80
N SER A 17 -23.48 -24.42 1.48
CA SER A 17 -22.28 -23.71 1.92
C SER A 17 -22.45 -22.27 1.49
N ALA A 18 -22.34 -21.33 2.44
CA ALA A 18 -22.28 -19.92 2.13
C ALA A 18 -21.19 -19.73 1.05
N GLU A 19 -21.56 -19.21 -0.11
CA GLU A 19 -20.57 -18.89 -1.13
C GLU A 19 -19.53 -17.96 -0.50
N ALA A 20 -18.25 -18.30 -0.68
CA ALA A 20 -17.16 -17.44 -0.24
C ALA A 20 -17.29 -16.07 -0.92
N ILE A 21 -17.17 -15.00 -0.15
CA ILE A 21 -17.15 -13.63 -0.70
C ILE A 21 -16.02 -13.50 -1.73
N THR A 22 -16.28 -12.78 -2.82
CA THR A 22 -15.25 -12.40 -3.80
C THR A 22 -15.06 -10.89 -3.78
N LEU A 23 -13.81 -10.44 -3.69
CA LEU A 23 -13.40 -9.05 -3.55
C LEU A 23 -12.75 -8.53 -4.84
N ALA A 24 -13.17 -7.36 -5.30
CA ALA A 24 -12.42 -6.55 -6.27
C ALA A 24 -11.43 -5.62 -5.55
N LEU A 25 -10.47 -5.07 -6.32
CA LEU A 25 -9.55 -4.06 -5.81
C LEU A 25 -10.35 -2.87 -5.24
N PRO A 26 -10.16 -2.49 -3.96
CA PRO A 26 -11.03 -1.53 -3.27
C PRO A 26 -10.59 -0.07 -3.48
N ILE A 27 -9.74 0.19 -4.48
CA ILE A 27 -9.10 1.48 -4.71
C ILE A 27 -8.93 1.71 -6.22
N ASP A 28 -9.22 2.92 -6.68
CA ASP A 28 -9.16 3.32 -8.08
C ASP A 28 -7.73 3.74 -8.49
N CYS A 29 -6.83 2.75 -8.60
CA CYS A 29 -5.43 2.95 -8.96
C CYS A 29 -4.85 1.71 -9.67
N THR A 30 -3.70 1.87 -10.30
CA THR A 30 -2.90 0.74 -10.80
C THR A 30 -1.89 0.31 -9.74
N LEU A 31 -2.12 -0.87 -9.15
CA LEU A 31 -1.25 -1.44 -8.13
C LEU A 31 0.18 -1.65 -8.65
N GLY A 32 1.16 -1.19 -7.89
CA GLY A 32 2.59 -1.20 -8.22
C GLY A 32 3.07 0.02 -9.03
N LYS A 33 2.16 0.88 -9.48
CA LYS A 33 2.48 2.10 -10.25
C LYS A 33 2.09 3.36 -9.47
N ASP A 34 0.81 3.55 -9.19
CA ASP A 34 0.23 4.75 -8.57
C ASP A 34 -0.31 4.50 -7.15
N CYS A 35 -0.40 3.22 -6.76
CA CYS A 35 -0.62 2.79 -5.39
C CYS A 35 0.13 1.47 -5.15
N TYR A 36 0.22 1.06 -3.89
CA TYR A 36 0.95 -0.14 -3.49
C TYR A 36 0.37 -0.72 -2.21
N ILE A 37 0.67 -1.99 -1.91
CA ILE A 37 0.31 -2.57 -0.61
C ILE A 37 1.46 -2.30 0.36
N GLN A 38 1.13 -1.57 1.43
CA GLN A 38 2.09 -1.16 2.46
C GLN A 38 2.15 -2.14 3.63
N GLN A 39 1.02 -2.76 3.97
CA GLN A 39 0.90 -3.75 5.03
C GLN A 39 -0.16 -4.80 4.66
N TYR A 40 0.09 -6.04 5.04
CA TYR A 40 -0.86 -7.16 4.98
C TYR A 40 -1.34 -7.54 6.38
N VAL A 41 -2.34 -8.41 6.46
CA VAL A 41 -2.85 -8.93 7.74
C VAL A 41 -1.75 -9.67 8.50
N ASP A 42 -1.65 -9.40 9.80
CA ASP A 42 -0.81 -10.17 10.70
C ASP A 42 -1.46 -11.51 11.04
N ARG A 43 -0.78 -12.59 10.69
CA ARG A 43 -1.22 -13.97 10.89
C ARG A 43 -0.46 -14.67 12.00
N ASP A 44 0.40 -13.96 12.74
CA ASP A 44 1.02 -14.50 13.95
C ASP A 44 0.05 -14.34 15.14
N PRO A 45 -0.39 -15.44 15.79
CA PRO A 45 -1.26 -15.34 16.96
C PRO A 45 -0.50 -14.97 18.25
N GLY A 46 0.84 -14.95 18.21
CA GLY A 46 1.72 -14.65 19.33
C GLY A 46 2.25 -13.22 19.30
N PRO A 47 3.41 -12.96 19.95
CA PRO A 47 4.03 -11.64 19.97
C PRO A 47 4.89 -11.34 18.72
N GLY A 48 4.95 -12.28 17.77
CA GLY A 48 5.65 -12.10 16.50
C GLY A 48 4.83 -11.31 15.51
N ILE A 49 5.32 -11.25 14.27
CA ILE A 49 4.61 -10.69 13.13
C ILE A 49 4.83 -11.60 11.92
N ARG A 50 3.78 -11.87 11.15
CA ARG A 50 3.92 -12.66 9.91
C ARG A 50 2.79 -12.38 8.93
N ASP A 51 3.15 -11.96 7.72
CA ASP A 51 2.20 -11.83 6.60
C ASP A 51 1.93 -13.19 5.91
N TYR A 52 0.95 -13.23 4.99
CA TYR A 52 0.61 -14.46 4.24
C TYR A 52 1.76 -14.99 3.36
N GLY A 53 2.72 -14.13 3.00
CA GLY A 53 3.93 -14.44 2.23
C GLY A 53 5.09 -14.98 3.07
N CYS A 54 4.89 -15.19 4.38
CA CYS A 54 5.95 -15.52 5.34
C CYS A 54 6.98 -14.39 5.53
N GLY A 55 6.66 -13.18 5.07
CA GLY A 55 7.43 -11.99 5.33
C GLY A 55 6.92 -11.24 6.55
N THR A 56 7.42 -10.02 6.68
CA THR A 56 7.15 -9.10 7.78
C THR A 56 6.57 -7.79 7.29
N VAL A 57 5.90 -7.77 6.13
CA VAL A 57 5.19 -6.60 5.60
C VAL A 57 3.85 -6.49 6.33
N THR A 58 3.94 -6.38 7.66
CA THR A 58 2.84 -6.27 8.62
C THR A 58 3.37 -5.72 9.95
N TYR A 59 2.51 -5.51 10.93
CA TYR A 59 2.89 -5.20 12.31
C TYR A 59 1.96 -5.92 13.29
N GLN A 60 2.35 -5.98 14.56
CA GLN A 60 1.65 -6.78 15.57
C GLN A 60 0.16 -6.43 15.65
N GLY A 61 -0.70 -7.42 15.40
CA GLY A 61 -2.14 -7.28 15.50
C GLY A 61 -2.80 -6.49 14.36
N HIS A 62 -2.10 -6.25 13.25
CA HIS A 62 -2.68 -5.61 12.07
C HIS A 62 -3.77 -6.51 11.46
N ASP A 63 -5.03 -6.05 11.45
CA ASP A 63 -6.19 -6.87 11.11
C ASP A 63 -6.70 -6.68 9.68
N GLY A 64 -5.99 -5.90 8.84
CA GLY A 64 -6.41 -5.55 7.49
C GLY A 64 -5.29 -5.50 6.47
N THR A 65 -5.60 -4.95 5.30
CA THR A 65 -4.64 -4.69 4.22
C THR A 65 -4.62 -3.20 3.91
N ASP A 66 -3.42 -2.61 3.87
CA ASP A 66 -3.21 -1.19 3.63
C ASP A 66 -2.84 -0.93 2.16
N PHE A 67 -3.75 -0.34 1.40
CA PHE A 67 -3.53 0.13 0.04
C PHE A 67 -3.12 1.61 0.10
N ALA A 68 -1.83 1.86 -0.06
CA ALA A 68 -1.21 3.17 0.14
C ALA A 68 -1.01 3.94 -1.15
N LEU A 69 -1.06 5.26 -1.04
CA LEU A 69 -0.63 6.19 -2.08
C LEU A 69 0.81 6.64 -1.79
N PRO A 70 1.63 6.92 -2.83
CA PRO A 70 3.03 7.25 -2.63
C PRO A 70 3.24 8.57 -1.89
N THR A 71 2.34 9.54 -2.03
CA THR A 71 2.53 10.90 -1.51
C THR A 71 1.24 11.55 -1.06
N ARG A 72 1.35 12.60 -0.23
CA ARG A 72 0.19 13.46 0.09
C ARG A 72 -0.35 14.16 -1.15
N ALA A 73 0.49 14.57 -2.09
CA ALA A 73 0.02 15.15 -3.35
C ALA A 73 -0.90 14.19 -4.12
N ALA A 74 -0.60 12.88 -4.16
CA ALA A 74 -1.49 11.88 -4.76
C ALA A 74 -2.85 11.77 -4.04
N MET A 75 -2.84 11.84 -2.71
CA MET A 75 -4.08 11.90 -1.91
C MET A 75 -4.90 13.17 -2.20
N GLU A 76 -4.22 14.32 -2.34
CA GLU A 76 -4.89 15.59 -2.66
C GLU A 76 -5.47 15.63 -4.07
N ALA A 77 -4.83 14.97 -5.04
CA ALA A 77 -5.36 14.78 -6.39
C ALA A 77 -6.66 13.95 -6.39
N GLY A 78 -6.89 13.15 -5.34
CA GLY A 78 -8.12 12.40 -5.12
C GLY A 78 -8.11 11.03 -5.78
N VAL A 79 -8.00 9.97 -4.97
CA VAL A 79 -8.11 8.58 -5.40
C VAL A 79 -9.35 7.97 -4.77
N ALA A 80 -10.22 7.38 -5.58
CA ALA A 80 -11.48 6.83 -5.08
C ALA A 80 -11.26 5.51 -4.30
N VAL A 81 -11.97 5.39 -3.17
CA VAL A 81 -12.17 4.12 -2.48
C VAL A 81 -13.44 3.50 -3.04
N LEU A 82 -13.35 2.23 -3.43
CA LEU A 82 -14.40 1.49 -4.13
C LEU A 82 -14.91 0.34 -3.24
N ALA A 83 -16.22 0.06 -3.31
CA ALA A 83 -16.77 -1.13 -2.68
C ALA A 83 -16.14 -2.40 -3.27
N ALA A 84 -15.46 -3.19 -2.44
CA ALA A 84 -14.80 -4.43 -2.86
C ALA A 84 -15.79 -5.51 -3.30
N ALA A 85 -17.01 -5.51 -2.77
CA ALA A 85 -18.05 -6.49 -3.03
C ALA A 85 -19.44 -5.84 -2.90
N PRO A 86 -20.50 -6.41 -3.52
CA PRO A 86 -21.84 -5.85 -3.40
C PRO A 86 -22.36 -6.05 -1.97
N GLY A 87 -23.16 -5.12 -1.48
CA GLY A 87 -23.68 -5.22 -0.12
C GLY A 87 -24.52 -4.03 0.31
N ARG A 88 -24.80 -3.98 1.61
CA ARG A 88 -25.54 -2.88 2.24
C ARG A 88 -24.62 -2.11 3.18
N VAL A 89 -24.58 -0.79 3.04
CA VAL A 89 -23.84 0.08 3.96
C VAL A 89 -24.46 -0.03 5.35
N ARG A 90 -23.68 -0.51 6.30
CA ARG A 90 -24.09 -0.69 7.70
C ARG A 90 -23.87 0.58 8.50
N ALA A 91 -22.69 1.18 8.37
CA ALA A 91 -22.26 2.32 9.18
C ALA A 91 -21.33 3.22 8.38
N VAL A 92 -21.32 4.49 8.76
CA VAL A 92 -20.44 5.53 8.21
C VAL A 92 -19.96 6.42 9.36
N ARG A 93 -18.69 6.84 9.31
CA ARG A 93 -18.17 7.96 10.09
C ARG A 93 -17.52 8.96 9.14
N ASP A 94 -17.86 10.23 9.28
CA ASP A 94 -17.22 11.33 8.55
C ASP A 94 -17.05 12.54 9.47
N GLY A 95 -16.02 13.37 9.22
CA GLY A 95 -15.72 14.59 9.96
C GLY A 95 -14.35 14.62 10.65
N GLU A 96 -13.64 13.49 10.77
CA GLU A 96 -12.30 13.43 11.35
C GLU A 96 -11.27 14.07 10.42
N ALA A 97 -10.39 14.90 10.97
CA ALA A 97 -9.39 15.62 10.18
C ALA A 97 -8.30 14.69 9.64
N ASP A 98 -7.93 14.90 8.37
CA ASP A 98 -6.75 14.25 7.77
C ASP A 98 -5.47 14.76 8.46
N GLY A 99 -4.63 13.84 8.92
CA GLY A 99 -3.35 14.14 9.57
C GLY A 99 -3.43 14.48 11.06
N ALA A 100 -4.59 14.34 11.71
CA ALA A 100 -4.76 14.63 13.14
C ALA A 100 -3.73 13.89 14.02
N PHE A 101 -3.51 12.59 13.77
CA PHE A 101 -2.52 11.80 14.52
C PHE A 101 -1.10 12.35 14.38
N LEU A 102 -0.69 12.73 13.16
CA LEU A 102 0.64 13.31 12.89
C LEU A 102 0.81 14.70 13.49
N ALA A 103 -0.28 15.43 13.72
CA ALA A 103 -0.29 16.70 14.43
C ALA A 103 -0.24 16.54 15.97
N GLY A 104 -0.23 15.30 16.47
CA GLY A 104 -0.24 15.00 17.91
C GLY A 104 -1.63 15.09 18.54
N GLU A 105 -2.70 15.13 17.75
CA GLU A 105 -4.07 15.11 18.26
C GLU A 105 -4.46 13.68 18.69
N SER A 106 -5.31 13.59 19.72
CA SER A 106 -5.83 12.30 20.18
C SER A 106 -6.83 11.73 19.17
N VAL A 107 -6.61 10.48 18.78
CA VAL A 107 -7.50 9.70 17.90
C VAL A 107 -8.12 8.48 18.61
N ALA A 108 -8.10 8.46 19.94
CA ALA A 108 -8.68 7.37 20.72
C ALA A 108 -10.20 7.22 20.44
N GLY A 109 -10.64 6.01 20.14
CA GLY A 109 -12.01 5.68 19.70
C GLY A 109 -12.33 6.07 18.25
N LYS A 110 -11.34 6.62 17.54
CA LYS A 110 -11.40 7.13 16.16
C LYS A 110 -10.25 6.58 15.33
N GLU A 111 -9.73 5.41 15.69
CA GLU A 111 -8.55 4.80 15.08
C GLU A 111 -8.77 4.59 13.58
N CYS A 112 -9.94 4.08 13.19
CA CYS A 112 -10.36 3.95 11.79
C CYS A 112 -10.56 5.30 11.06
N GLY A 113 -10.62 6.43 11.77
CA GLY A 113 -10.91 7.74 11.19
C GLY A 113 -12.28 7.79 10.54
N ASN A 114 -12.37 8.47 9.39
CA ASN A 114 -13.54 8.42 8.52
C ASN A 114 -13.57 7.07 7.81
N GLY A 115 -14.76 6.48 7.68
CA GLY A 115 -14.86 5.17 7.11
C GLY A 115 -16.28 4.68 6.86
N VAL A 116 -16.35 3.56 6.14
CA VAL A 116 -17.58 2.90 5.74
C VAL A 116 -17.50 1.43 6.17
N VAL A 117 -18.63 0.87 6.63
CA VAL A 117 -18.77 -0.57 6.85
C VAL A 117 -19.86 -1.09 5.92
N ILE A 118 -19.59 -2.16 5.18
CA ILE A 118 -20.53 -2.81 4.27
C ILE A 118 -20.78 -4.25 4.76
N GLU A 119 -22.04 -4.64 4.83
CA GLU A 119 -22.48 -6.02 5.06
C GLU A 119 -22.80 -6.71 3.73
N HIS A 120 -22.27 -7.91 3.51
CA HIS A 120 -22.38 -8.65 2.24
C HIS A 120 -23.32 -9.86 2.31
N GLY A 121 -23.84 -10.18 3.49
CA GLY A 121 -24.59 -11.41 3.76
C GLY A 121 -23.71 -12.53 4.29
N ALA A 122 -24.33 -13.61 4.78
CA ALA A 122 -23.64 -14.78 5.35
C ALA A 122 -22.56 -14.48 6.40
N GLY A 123 -22.71 -13.37 7.15
CA GLY A 123 -21.75 -12.94 8.17
C GLY A 123 -20.55 -12.13 7.67
N TRP A 124 -20.41 -11.93 6.35
CA TRP A 124 -19.30 -11.18 5.76
C TRP A 124 -19.48 -9.67 5.88
N GLN A 125 -18.40 -8.98 6.25
CA GLN A 125 -18.33 -7.53 6.35
C GLN A 125 -16.98 -7.00 5.82
N THR A 126 -17.01 -5.87 5.13
CA THR A 126 -15.81 -5.08 4.83
C THR A 126 -15.86 -3.75 5.58
N GLN A 127 -14.73 -3.32 6.13
CA GLN A 127 -14.55 -2.02 6.73
C GLN A 127 -13.45 -1.26 5.98
N TYR A 128 -13.76 -0.02 5.58
CA TYR A 128 -12.89 0.88 4.84
C TYR A 128 -12.55 2.05 5.76
N CYS A 129 -11.28 2.19 6.15
CA CYS A 129 -10.81 3.20 7.10
C CYS A 129 -9.90 4.24 6.45
N HIS A 130 -9.66 5.32 7.19
CA HIS A 130 -8.78 6.45 6.85
C HIS A 130 -9.22 7.25 5.63
N LEU A 131 -10.53 7.30 5.34
CA LEU A 131 -11.05 8.09 4.23
C LEU A 131 -10.86 9.59 4.45
N LYS A 132 -10.77 10.35 3.35
CA LYS A 132 -10.60 11.80 3.36
C LYS A 132 -11.81 12.49 3.98
N ARG A 133 -11.59 13.49 4.83
CA ARG A 133 -12.67 14.22 5.50
C ARG A 133 -13.66 14.82 4.49
N GLY A 134 -14.95 14.58 4.71
CA GLY A 134 -16.03 15.11 3.88
C GLY A 134 -16.16 14.46 2.50
N SER A 135 -15.45 13.34 2.26
CA SER A 135 -15.44 12.69 0.95
C SER A 135 -16.45 11.56 0.80
N ILE A 136 -17.09 11.11 1.89
CA ILE A 136 -17.95 9.92 1.87
C ILE A 136 -19.24 10.21 1.09
N ARG A 137 -19.56 9.30 0.16
CA ARG A 137 -20.65 9.47 -0.83
C ARG A 137 -21.89 8.63 -0.54
N VAL A 138 -21.78 7.68 0.39
CA VAL A 138 -22.84 6.70 0.70
C VAL A 138 -23.42 6.92 2.09
N LYS A 139 -24.61 6.37 2.33
CA LYS A 139 -25.31 6.49 3.63
C LYS A 139 -25.67 5.12 4.22
N PRO A 140 -25.81 5.02 5.56
CA PRO A 140 -26.34 3.82 6.19
C PRO A 140 -27.66 3.36 5.56
N GLY A 141 -27.72 2.08 5.22
CA GLY A 141 -28.82 1.42 4.54
C GLY A 141 -28.82 1.46 3.02
N GLU A 142 -27.89 2.17 2.40
CA GLU A 142 -27.72 2.17 0.95
C GLU A 142 -27.20 0.82 0.46
N THR A 143 -27.72 0.33 -0.66
CA THR A 143 -27.18 -0.86 -1.34
C THR A 143 -26.17 -0.41 -2.38
N VAL A 144 -25.00 -1.03 -2.37
CA VAL A 144 -23.90 -0.73 -3.29
C VAL A 144 -23.52 -1.97 -4.08
N ALA A 145 -23.11 -1.77 -5.34
CA ALA A 145 -22.49 -2.80 -6.16
C ALA A 145 -20.96 -2.77 -5.99
N THR A 146 -20.27 -3.85 -6.38
CA THR A 146 -18.81 -3.83 -6.54
C THR A 146 -18.38 -2.64 -7.40
N GLY A 147 -17.33 -1.93 -6.99
CA GLY A 147 -16.82 -0.76 -7.70
C GLY A 147 -17.57 0.54 -7.42
N THR A 148 -18.63 0.53 -6.60
CA THR A 148 -19.32 1.78 -6.20
C THR A 148 -18.36 2.69 -5.44
N PRO A 149 -18.18 3.96 -5.84
CA PRO A 149 -17.35 4.90 -5.11
C PRO A 149 -17.92 5.20 -3.72
N LEU A 150 -17.14 4.91 -2.68
CA LEU A 150 -17.52 5.12 -1.28
C LEU A 150 -17.05 6.48 -0.74
N GLY A 151 -15.89 6.93 -1.21
CA GLY A 151 -15.25 8.18 -0.82
C GLY A 151 -13.87 8.30 -1.45
N LEU A 152 -12.99 9.09 -0.87
CA LEU A 152 -11.60 9.24 -1.31
C LEU A 152 -10.64 8.72 -0.25
N VAL A 153 -9.49 8.21 -0.69
CA VAL A 153 -8.36 7.88 0.19
C VAL A 153 -7.93 9.14 0.95
N GLY A 154 -7.71 9.00 2.26
CA GLY A 154 -7.33 10.09 3.14
C GLY A 154 -6.19 9.74 4.08
N LEU A 155 -6.15 10.46 5.20
CA LEU A 155 -5.16 10.36 6.27
C LEU A 155 -5.82 10.58 7.63
N SER A 156 -7.12 10.27 7.76
CA SER A 156 -7.87 10.47 9.01
C SER A 156 -7.67 9.31 10.00
N GLY A 157 -7.88 9.57 11.29
CA GLY A 157 -7.70 8.56 12.34
C GLY A 157 -6.23 8.25 12.64
N LEU A 158 -5.95 7.01 13.07
CA LEU A 158 -4.62 6.51 13.41
C LEU A 158 -3.84 6.13 12.15
N ALA A 159 -3.55 7.12 11.31
CA ALA A 159 -2.86 6.95 10.04
C ALA A 159 -1.61 7.84 9.96
N GLU A 160 -0.49 7.24 9.54
CA GLU A 160 0.78 7.97 9.41
C GLU A 160 1.12 8.37 7.96
N PHE A 161 0.47 7.77 6.97
CA PHE A 161 0.64 8.02 5.54
C PHE A 161 -0.69 7.82 4.80
N PRO A 162 -0.89 8.41 3.61
CA PRO A 162 -2.16 8.29 2.90
C PRO A 162 -2.44 6.87 2.43
N HIS A 163 -3.51 6.26 2.91
CA HIS A 163 -3.88 4.90 2.52
C HIS A 163 -5.35 4.59 2.80
N LEU A 164 -5.83 3.54 2.16
CA LEU A 164 -7.02 2.82 2.55
C LEU A 164 -6.62 1.61 3.39
N HIS A 165 -7.11 1.51 4.61
CA HIS A 165 -7.08 0.26 5.37
C HIS A 165 -8.39 -0.51 5.14
N LEU A 166 -8.27 -1.72 4.58
CA LEU A 166 -9.40 -2.62 4.36
C LEU A 166 -9.33 -3.78 5.36
N THR A 167 -10.32 -3.88 6.25
CA THR A 167 -10.53 -5.09 7.05
C THR A 167 -11.65 -5.93 6.45
N LEU A 168 -11.40 -7.23 6.27
CA LEU A 168 -12.44 -8.22 5.98
C LEU A 168 -12.78 -8.99 7.25
N ARG A 169 -14.08 -9.20 7.52
CA ARG A 169 -14.54 -10.02 8.65
C ARG A 169 -15.56 -11.05 8.22
N GLU A 170 -15.50 -12.23 8.83
CA GLU A 170 -16.54 -13.26 8.78
C GLU A 170 -17.07 -13.49 10.19
N ASN A 171 -18.37 -13.32 10.41
CA ASN A 171 -19.02 -13.48 11.71
C ASN A 171 -18.33 -12.65 12.84
N GLY A 172 -17.80 -11.48 12.47
CA GLY A 172 -17.12 -10.56 13.38
C GLY A 172 -15.62 -10.81 13.59
N ALA A 173 -15.07 -11.93 13.11
CA ALA A 173 -13.64 -12.22 13.21
C ALA A 173 -12.88 -11.74 11.95
N PRO A 174 -11.70 -11.10 12.06
CA PRO A 174 -10.86 -10.75 10.92
C PRO A 174 -10.47 -11.96 10.08
N VAL A 175 -10.45 -11.78 8.77
CA VAL A 175 -10.04 -12.79 7.78
C VAL A 175 -9.00 -12.16 6.86
N ASP A 176 -7.90 -12.89 6.62
CA ASP A 176 -6.93 -12.50 5.60
C ASP A 176 -7.48 -12.82 4.19
N PRO A 177 -7.70 -11.82 3.33
CA PRO A 177 -8.26 -12.05 1.99
C PRO A 177 -7.27 -12.74 1.03
N PHE A 178 -5.97 -12.76 1.32
CA PHE A 178 -4.96 -13.44 0.52
C PHE A 178 -4.83 -14.92 0.87
N LEU A 179 -5.02 -15.27 2.15
CA LEU A 179 -5.01 -16.66 2.59
C LEU A 179 -6.09 -16.93 3.68
N PRO A 180 -7.38 -17.05 3.27
CA PRO A 180 -8.52 -17.11 4.20
C PRO A 180 -8.59 -18.41 5.01
N ALA A 181 -7.88 -19.46 4.59
CA ALA A 181 -7.79 -20.68 5.38
C ALA A 181 -6.93 -20.45 6.63
N ALA A 182 -7.33 -21.05 7.76
CA ALA A 182 -6.56 -21.09 9.01
C ALA A 182 -5.23 -21.89 8.92
N ALA A 183 -4.78 -22.21 7.70
CA ALA A 183 -3.54 -22.91 7.46
C ALA A 183 -2.36 -22.04 7.89
N GLN A 184 -1.48 -22.61 8.72
CA GLN A 184 -0.20 -22.02 9.11
C GLN A 184 0.81 -21.92 7.95
N SER A 185 0.44 -22.40 6.76
CA SER A 185 1.27 -22.28 5.57
C SER A 185 1.31 -20.84 5.08
N CYS A 186 2.47 -20.42 4.59
CA CYS A 186 2.63 -19.19 3.83
C CYS A 186 2.88 -19.50 2.36
N THR A 187 2.76 -18.48 1.53
CA THR A 187 3.00 -18.59 0.09
C THR A 187 3.31 -17.24 -0.54
N THR A 188 4.37 -17.18 -1.34
CA THR A 188 4.70 -15.99 -2.14
C THR A 188 4.18 -16.09 -3.57
N ALA A 189 3.58 -17.23 -3.93
CA ALA A 189 2.91 -17.38 -5.21
C ALA A 189 1.65 -16.53 -5.23
N ALA A 190 1.36 -15.89 -6.36
CA ALA A 190 0.08 -15.23 -6.55
C ALA A 190 -1.04 -16.28 -6.40
N GLN A 191 -1.92 -16.07 -5.42
CA GLN A 191 -3.11 -16.88 -5.22
C GLN A 191 -4.32 -15.99 -5.42
N ALA A 192 -5.42 -16.57 -5.90
CA ALA A 192 -6.67 -15.84 -5.96
C ALA A 192 -7.10 -15.38 -4.56
N GLY A 193 -6.90 -16.22 -3.53
CA GLY A 193 -7.45 -15.94 -2.20
C GLY A 193 -8.97 -15.73 -2.32
N LEU A 194 -9.45 -14.62 -1.77
CA LEU A 194 -10.81 -14.12 -1.96
C LEU A 194 -10.90 -13.02 -3.03
N TRP A 195 -9.82 -12.75 -3.78
CA TRP A 195 -9.78 -11.70 -4.80
C TRP A 195 -10.30 -12.20 -6.16
N GLN A 196 -11.11 -11.38 -6.84
CA GLN A 196 -11.59 -11.62 -8.19
C GLN A 196 -10.42 -11.78 -9.19
N SER A 197 -9.33 -11.06 -8.96
CA SER A 197 -8.08 -11.17 -9.70
C SER A 197 -6.93 -11.33 -8.71
N PRO A 198 -6.05 -12.34 -8.85
CA PRO A 198 -4.92 -12.53 -7.96
C PRO A 198 -4.07 -11.26 -7.86
N LEU A 199 -3.83 -10.80 -6.64
CA LEU A 199 -2.93 -9.69 -6.36
C LEU A 199 -1.53 -10.25 -6.05
N PRO A 200 -0.46 -9.70 -6.66
CA PRO A 200 0.89 -10.19 -6.43
C PRO A 200 1.36 -9.86 -5.00
N TYR A 201 2.14 -10.76 -4.41
CA TYR A 201 2.87 -10.46 -3.17
C TYR A 201 4.01 -9.48 -3.47
N THR A 202 4.09 -8.40 -2.71
CA THR A 202 5.17 -7.41 -2.79
C THR A 202 5.87 -7.29 -1.45
N PRO A 203 7.13 -7.75 -1.31
CA PRO A 203 7.85 -7.76 -0.03
C PRO A 203 8.43 -6.38 0.37
N GLY A 204 7.98 -5.29 -0.25
CA GLY A 204 8.64 -3.98 -0.20
C GLY A 204 9.10 -3.51 -1.58
N GLY A 205 9.60 -2.27 -1.67
CA GLY A 205 10.00 -1.70 -2.95
C GLY A 205 10.39 -0.23 -2.92
N LEU A 206 10.55 0.34 -4.11
CA LEU A 206 10.81 1.76 -4.33
C LEU A 206 9.55 2.43 -4.89
N LEU A 207 9.19 3.59 -4.36
CA LEU A 207 8.08 4.43 -4.82
C LEU A 207 8.56 5.37 -5.90
N GLU A 208 9.66 6.07 -5.64
CA GLU A 208 10.14 7.16 -6.47
C GLU A 208 11.66 7.30 -6.37
N ALA A 209 12.27 7.83 -7.43
CA ALA A 209 13.63 8.33 -7.42
C ALA A 209 13.69 9.62 -8.24
N GLY A 210 14.57 10.53 -7.86
CA GLY A 210 14.68 11.82 -8.53
C GLY A 210 16.03 12.48 -8.30
N PHE A 211 16.29 13.52 -9.08
CA PHE A 211 17.48 14.34 -8.92
C PHE A 211 17.20 15.56 -8.05
N SER A 212 18.27 16.08 -7.43
CA SER A 212 18.27 17.38 -6.77
C SER A 212 19.67 17.99 -6.69
N ALA A 213 19.74 19.31 -6.52
CA ALA A 213 21.00 20.04 -6.33
C ALA A 213 21.55 19.94 -4.89
N ALA A 214 20.68 19.63 -3.94
CA ALA A 214 20.97 19.51 -2.52
C ALA A 214 20.18 18.34 -1.93
N PRO A 215 20.59 17.77 -0.78
CA PRO A 215 19.80 16.75 -0.09
C PRO A 215 18.37 17.24 0.16
N PRO A 216 17.33 16.59 -0.39
CA PRO A 216 15.97 17.02 -0.15
C PRO A 216 15.52 16.63 1.25
N GLU A 217 14.60 17.40 1.81
CA GLU A 217 13.97 17.06 3.08
C GLU A 217 13.03 15.87 2.91
N TYR A 218 13.08 14.92 3.84
CA TYR A 218 12.22 13.74 3.78
C TYR A 218 10.73 14.10 3.75
N ALA A 219 10.31 15.12 4.51
CA ALA A 219 8.94 15.60 4.52
C ALA A 219 8.49 16.12 3.14
N ALA A 220 9.37 16.80 2.40
CA ALA A 220 9.08 17.29 1.06
C ALA A 220 8.81 16.12 0.09
N ILE A 221 9.63 15.07 0.15
CA ILE A 221 9.43 13.86 -0.67
C ILE A 221 8.11 13.18 -0.34
N ARG A 222 7.80 12.99 0.95
CA ARG A 222 6.50 12.42 1.38
C ARG A 222 5.30 13.25 0.95
N ASN A 223 5.48 14.56 0.86
CA ASN A 223 4.43 15.47 0.39
C ASN A 223 4.27 15.46 -1.13
N GLY A 224 5.20 14.83 -1.88
CA GLY A 224 5.19 14.75 -3.34
C GLY A 224 5.83 15.96 -4.01
N ALA A 225 6.88 16.52 -3.41
CA ALA A 225 7.74 17.48 -4.10
C ALA A 225 8.26 16.86 -5.41
N PRO A 226 8.10 17.52 -6.56
CA PRO A 226 8.48 16.93 -7.83
C PRO A 226 10.00 16.74 -7.90
N ALA A 227 10.43 15.64 -8.51
CA ALA A 227 11.82 15.49 -8.91
C ALA A 227 12.24 16.61 -9.87
N GLU A 228 13.45 17.13 -9.67
CA GLU A 228 14.00 18.15 -10.56
C GLU A 228 14.26 17.53 -11.94
N THR A 229 13.66 18.12 -12.98
CA THR A 229 13.87 17.71 -14.38
C THR A 229 14.96 18.55 -15.05
N HIS A 230 15.29 19.70 -14.46
CA HIS A 230 16.33 20.60 -14.90
C HIS A 230 17.14 21.07 -13.71
N LEU A 231 18.46 21.05 -13.84
CA LEU A 231 19.41 21.56 -12.87
C LEU A 231 20.32 22.60 -13.55
N PRO A 232 20.72 23.67 -12.86
CA PRO A 232 21.66 24.60 -13.45
C PRO A 232 23.05 23.93 -13.59
N ALA A 233 23.80 24.29 -14.63
CA ALA A 233 25.10 23.66 -14.91
C ALA A 233 26.14 23.89 -13.79
N ASP A 234 25.96 24.96 -13.02
CA ASP A 234 26.77 25.31 -11.86
C ASP A 234 26.21 24.75 -10.53
N ALA A 235 25.24 23.83 -10.59
CA ALA A 235 24.75 23.12 -9.41
C ALA A 235 25.93 22.52 -8.63
N GLY A 236 26.05 22.88 -7.35
CA GLY A 236 27.18 22.47 -6.49
C GLY A 236 27.25 20.97 -6.21
N ALA A 237 26.18 20.22 -6.49
CA ALA A 237 26.14 18.77 -6.42
C ALA A 237 25.10 18.21 -7.39
N LEU A 238 25.30 16.95 -7.76
CA LEU A 238 24.33 16.12 -8.46
C LEU A 238 23.96 14.95 -7.54
N ILE A 239 22.75 14.99 -7.00
CA ILE A 239 22.26 14.01 -6.03
C ILE A 239 21.12 13.21 -6.65
N LEU A 240 21.19 11.89 -6.51
CA LEU A 240 20.06 10.99 -6.70
C LEU A 240 19.48 10.67 -5.33
N TRP A 241 18.20 10.93 -5.15
CA TRP A 241 17.44 10.45 -4.01
C TRP A 241 16.50 9.32 -4.43
N ALA A 242 16.18 8.43 -3.49
CA ALA A 242 15.21 7.36 -3.65
C ALA A 242 14.35 7.23 -2.40
N TYR A 243 13.07 6.97 -2.62
CA TYR A 243 12.04 6.82 -1.61
C TYR A 243 11.33 5.48 -1.84
N GLY A 244 11.05 4.75 -0.76
CA GLY A 244 10.47 3.42 -0.82
C GLY A 244 9.78 3.00 0.46
N TRP A 245 9.30 1.76 0.46
CA TRP A 245 8.59 1.16 1.58
C TRP A 245 9.13 -0.23 1.93
N ASP A 246 8.89 -0.62 3.17
CA ASP A 246 9.23 -1.91 3.76
C ASP A 246 10.68 -2.34 3.49
N SER A 247 11.63 -1.48 3.88
CA SER A 247 13.04 -1.87 3.91
C SER A 247 13.32 -2.70 5.16
N VAL A 248 14.19 -3.70 5.05
CA VAL A 248 14.62 -4.53 6.18
C VAL A 248 16.13 -4.47 6.37
N THR A 249 16.60 -4.83 7.56
CA THR A 249 18.04 -4.91 7.83
C THR A 249 18.72 -5.89 6.88
N GLY A 250 19.79 -5.45 6.23
CA GLY A 250 20.53 -6.23 5.24
C GLY A 250 20.10 -5.98 3.79
N ASP A 251 19.02 -5.23 3.56
CA ASP A 251 18.77 -4.68 2.23
C ASP A 251 19.89 -3.72 1.81
N VAL A 252 20.07 -3.54 0.50
CA VAL A 252 21.02 -2.60 -0.08
C VAL A 252 20.30 -1.74 -1.10
N LEU A 253 20.34 -0.42 -0.93
CA LEU A 253 19.95 0.51 -1.97
C LEU A 253 21.16 0.78 -2.88
N ARG A 254 21.09 0.32 -4.11
CA ARG A 254 22.09 0.61 -5.15
C ARG A 254 21.64 1.81 -5.95
N VAL A 255 22.54 2.74 -6.18
CA VAL A 255 22.31 3.89 -7.05
C VAL A 255 23.39 3.99 -8.09
N VAL A 256 22.99 4.33 -9.31
CA VAL A 256 23.89 4.60 -10.43
C VAL A 256 23.41 5.88 -11.10
N ILE A 257 24.33 6.81 -11.37
CA ILE A 257 24.11 8.02 -12.17
C ILE A 257 25.08 7.97 -13.35
N GLU A 258 24.56 8.15 -14.55
CA GLU A 258 25.31 8.18 -15.80
C GLU A 258 25.02 9.50 -16.53
N GLY A 259 26.02 10.04 -17.21
CA GLY A 259 25.88 11.32 -17.89
C GLY A 259 26.89 11.51 -19.02
N PRO A 260 26.97 12.73 -19.57
CA PRO A 260 27.84 13.06 -20.69
C PRO A 260 29.33 12.83 -20.39
N ALA A 261 30.12 12.72 -21.45
CA ALA A 261 31.58 12.54 -21.37
C ALA A 261 32.04 11.35 -20.51
N GLY A 262 31.22 10.28 -20.45
CA GLY A 262 31.53 9.09 -19.67
C GLY A 262 31.38 9.27 -18.16
N PHE A 263 30.68 10.33 -17.70
CA PHE A 263 30.40 10.51 -16.30
C PHE A 263 29.66 9.30 -15.74
N ARG A 264 30.19 8.73 -14.65
CA ARG A 264 29.53 7.68 -13.89
C ARG A 264 29.77 7.85 -12.40
N PHE A 265 28.70 7.73 -11.63
CA PHE A 265 28.72 7.62 -10.18
C PHE A 265 27.92 6.38 -9.79
N ALA A 266 28.43 5.59 -8.86
CA ALA A 266 27.71 4.43 -8.33
C ALA A 266 28.00 4.30 -6.84
N GLN A 267 26.97 3.96 -6.07
CA GLN A 267 27.08 3.75 -4.64
C GLN A 267 26.10 2.67 -4.18
N GLU A 268 26.54 1.85 -3.23
CA GLU A 268 25.69 0.94 -2.49
C GLU A 268 25.48 1.48 -1.06
N MET A 269 24.25 1.46 -0.59
CA MET A 269 23.86 1.97 0.73
C MET A 269 23.13 0.86 1.51
N PRO A 270 23.82 0.16 2.42
CA PRO A 270 23.21 -0.85 3.27
C PRO A 270 22.13 -0.26 4.19
N VAL A 271 21.04 -1.01 4.38
CA VAL A 271 19.97 -0.71 5.34
C VAL A 271 20.33 -1.35 6.68
N ALA A 272 20.73 -0.52 7.65
CA ALA A 272 21.13 -0.97 8.98
C ALA A 272 19.93 -1.29 9.90
N LYS A 273 18.79 -0.62 9.66
CA LYS A 273 17.55 -0.79 10.41
C LYS A 273 16.39 -0.74 9.43
N GLY A 274 15.48 -1.70 9.55
CA GLY A 274 14.25 -1.73 8.76
C GLY A 274 13.33 -0.54 9.05
N GLN A 275 12.60 -0.10 8.02
CA GLN A 275 11.70 1.05 8.08
C GLN A 275 10.50 0.80 7.16
N ALA A 276 9.28 1.04 7.66
CA ALA A 276 8.04 0.94 6.91
C ALA A 276 8.02 1.88 5.69
N LEU A 277 8.56 3.09 5.86
CA LEU A 277 8.88 4.04 4.81
C LEU A 277 10.33 4.50 4.97
N PHE A 278 11.10 4.52 3.89
CA PHE A 278 12.51 4.90 3.92
C PHE A 278 12.87 5.84 2.79
N PHE A 279 13.83 6.72 3.08
CA PHE A 279 14.38 7.69 2.15
C PHE A 279 15.90 7.70 2.29
N ARG A 280 16.60 7.71 1.15
CA ARG A 280 18.06 7.79 1.09
C ARG A 280 18.47 8.57 -0.14
N TYR A 281 19.65 9.18 -0.09
CA TYR A 281 20.23 9.87 -1.23
C TYR A 281 21.74 9.67 -1.26
N ALA A 282 22.30 9.77 -2.46
CA ALA A 282 23.72 9.74 -2.70
C ALA A 282 24.03 10.53 -3.97
N GLY A 283 25.25 11.03 -4.06
CA GLY A 283 25.60 11.89 -5.19
C GLY A 283 27.04 12.35 -5.11
N LYS A 284 27.38 13.24 -6.04
CA LYS A 284 28.72 13.79 -6.17
C LYS A 284 28.67 15.31 -6.10
N LYS A 285 29.62 15.92 -5.39
CA LYS A 285 29.85 17.37 -5.48
C LYS A 285 30.37 17.72 -6.87
N ALA A 286 30.03 18.91 -7.35
CA ALA A 286 30.56 19.40 -8.62
C ALA A 286 32.09 19.46 -8.59
N PRO A 287 32.77 18.97 -9.65
CA PRO A 287 34.19 19.19 -9.80
C PRO A 287 34.47 20.68 -10.13
N PRO A 288 35.74 21.14 -10.04
CA PRO A 288 36.12 22.44 -10.57
C PRO A 288 35.69 22.56 -12.04
N GLY A 289 34.94 23.61 -12.39
CA GLY A 289 34.35 23.78 -13.73
C GLY A 289 32.93 23.26 -13.90
N GLY A 290 32.33 22.65 -12.86
CA GLY A 290 30.95 22.19 -12.88
C GLY A 290 30.77 20.83 -13.57
N PHE A 291 29.52 20.37 -13.64
CA PHE A 291 29.19 19.18 -14.41
C PHE A 291 29.11 19.51 -15.91
N ALA A 292 29.36 18.52 -16.75
CA ALA A 292 29.15 18.67 -18.18
C ALA A 292 27.66 18.93 -18.44
N ARG A 293 27.34 19.86 -19.35
CA ARG A 293 25.95 20.11 -19.76
C ARG A 293 25.40 18.90 -20.52
N GLY A 294 24.10 18.67 -20.39
CA GLY A 294 23.40 17.60 -21.09
C GLY A 294 22.57 16.70 -20.17
N PRO A 295 22.06 15.59 -20.72
CA PRO A 295 21.17 14.68 -20.00
C PRO A 295 21.94 13.75 -19.07
N TYR A 296 21.47 13.66 -17.83
CA TYR A 296 21.87 12.67 -16.85
C TYR A 296 20.74 11.69 -16.60
N ARG A 297 21.09 10.41 -16.45
CA ARG A 297 20.16 9.32 -16.18
C ARG A 297 20.60 8.61 -14.91
N ALA A 298 19.64 8.13 -14.15
CA ALA A 298 19.94 7.37 -12.95
C ALA A 298 19.02 6.16 -12.81
N THR A 299 19.55 5.16 -12.11
CA THR A 299 18.82 3.99 -11.67
C THR A 299 19.04 3.83 -10.17
N ALA A 300 17.94 3.64 -9.43
CA ALA A 300 17.93 3.23 -8.04
C ALA A 300 17.32 1.83 -7.94
N GLU A 301 17.99 0.90 -7.25
CA GLU A 301 17.54 -0.47 -7.04
C GLU A 301 17.56 -0.81 -5.56
N LEU A 302 16.45 -1.35 -5.04
CA LEU A 302 16.41 -1.96 -3.72
C LEU A 302 16.70 -3.45 -3.88
N VAL A 303 17.73 -3.94 -3.19
CA VAL A 303 18.21 -5.31 -3.28
C VAL A 303 18.03 -6.00 -1.94
N ARG A 304 17.33 -7.14 -1.94
CA ARG A 304 17.12 -8.00 -0.76
C ARG A 304 17.67 -9.39 -1.04
N ALA A 305 18.56 -9.87 -0.16
CA ALA A 305 19.18 -11.19 -0.29
C ALA A 305 19.74 -11.47 -1.71
N GLY A 306 20.36 -10.45 -2.32
CA GLY A 306 20.96 -10.53 -3.67
C GLY A 306 19.98 -10.38 -4.84
N LYS A 307 18.67 -10.25 -4.59
CA LYS A 307 17.64 -10.04 -5.63
C LYS A 307 17.15 -8.60 -5.64
N VAL A 308 16.99 -8.02 -6.83
CA VAL A 308 16.34 -6.72 -6.99
C VAL A 308 14.85 -6.89 -6.72
N ILE A 309 14.32 -6.14 -5.74
CA ILE A 309 12.89 -6.15 -5.37
C ILE A 309 12.18 -4.84 -5.73
N GLY A 310 12.92 -3.82 -6.16
CA GLY A 310 12.35 -2.57 -6.66
C GLY A 310 13.36 -1.80 -7.50
N THR A 311 12.88 -1.13 -8.55
CA THR A 311 13.70 -0.32 -9.45
C THR A 311 12.98 0.97 -9.80
N ARG A 312 13.71 2.08 -9.78
CA ARG A 312 13.24 3.38 -10.24
C ARG A 312 14.31 4.05 -11.10
N HIS A 313 13.85 4.75 -12.13
CA HIS A 313 14.70 5.52 -13.01
C HIS A 313 14.39 7.00 -12.86
N ALA A 314 15.41 7.83 -12.99
CA ALA A 314 15.27 9.28 -13.00
C ALA A 314 16.09 9.88 -14.13
N THR A 315 15.68 11.05 -14.61
CA THR A 315 16.41 11.82 -15.62
C THR A 315 16.40 13.29 -15.27
N VAL A 316 17.50 13.99 -15.55
CA VAL A 316 17.62 15.43 -15.35
C VAL A 316 18.48 16.04 -16.46
N GLU A 317 18.12 17.22 -16.93
CA GLU A 317 18.91 18.00 -17.87
C GLU A 317 19.75 19.03 -17.11
N LEU A 318 21.06 19.08 -17.37
CA LEU A 318 21.95 20.07 -16.75
C LEU A 318 22.30 21.20 -17.72
N GLY A 319 21.96 22.45 -17.34
CA GLY A 319 22.32 23.65 -18.09
C GLY A 319 21.44 24.00 -19.29
N GLY A 320 20.19 23.52 -19.29
CA GLY A 320 19.13 23.90 -20.21
C GLY A 320 18.30 25.09 -19.74
#